data_AF-A0A2S0PEC5-F1
#
_entry.id   AF-A0A2S0PEC5-F1
#
_cell.length_a   1.000
_cell.length_b   1.000
_cell.length_c   1.000
_cell.angle_alpha   90.00
_cell.angle_beta   90.00
_cell.angle_gamma   90.00
#
_symmetry.space_group_name_H-M   'P 1'
#
loop_
_entity.id
_entity.type
_entity.pdbx_description
1 polymer ?
#
loop_
_entity_poly.entity_id
_entity_poly.type
_entity_poly.pdbx_seq_one_letter_code
_entity_poly.pdbx_strand_id
1 'polypeptide(L)'
;MYLKHGAYYYVTPAKKWIRLSSNLEEAKRKWVELEAPCMMPSQGMLALLNRYSVEVLANKSPKTRQLQEPQMKPLEAAFGDMRPDEVRPVHIAQYLDYRASKDAPVAGNREKQLLSHVFTMAMR
;
A
#
# COMPACT_ATOMS: atom_id res chain seq x y z
N MET A 1 -16.89 -13.53 14.98
CA MET A 1 -18.05 -14.09 14.24
C MET A 1 -18.96 -14.81 15.22
N TYR A 2 -20.29 -14.65 15.13
CA TYR A 2 -21.26 -15.26 16.04
C TYR A 2 -22.29 -16.10 15.28
N LEU A 3 -22.67 -17.26 15.83
CA LEU A 3 -23.72 -18.12 15.27
C LEU A 3 -25.06 -17.81 15.96
N LYS A 4 -26.09 -17.44 15.19
CA LYS A 4 -27.44 -17.18 15.71
C LYS A 4 -28.49 -17.70 14.72
N HIS A 5 -29.50 -18.44 15.20
CA HIS A 5 -30.58 -19.01 14.37
C HIS A 5 -30.11 -19.67 13.06
N GLY A 6 -29.07 -20.51 13.12
CA GLY A 6 -28.56 -21.25 11.95
C GLY A 6 -27.80 -20.40 10.92
N ALA A 7 -27.39 -19.17 11.26
CA ALA A 7 -26.56 -18.35 10.39
C ALA A 7 -25.43 -17.62 11.14
N TYR A 8 -24.38 -17.30 10.40
CA TYR A 8 -23.22 -16.57 10.88
C TYR A 8 -23.42 -15.06 10.75
N TYR A 9 -23.03 -14.34 11.80
CA TYR A 9 -23.12 -12.89 11.91
C TYR A 9 -21.76 -12.28 12.26
N TYR A 10 -21.49 -11.12 11.67
CA TYR A 10 -20.41 -10.24 12.03
C TYR A 10 -20.96 -9.09 12.89
N VAL A 11 -20.29 -8.80 14.01
CA VAL A 11 -20.65 -7.70 14.89
C VAL A 11 -19.57 -6.64 14.74
N THR A 12 -19.95 -5.47 14.24
CA THR A 12 -19.02 -4.35 14.10
C THR A 12 -18.68 -3.75 15.47
N PRO A 13 -17.59 -2.97 15.59
CA PRO A 13 -17.28 -2.22 16.82
C PRO A 13 -18.42 -1.28 17.24
N ALA A 14 -19.23 -0.81 16.28
CA ALA A 14 -20.44 -0.03 16.50
C ALA A 14 -21.67 -0.87 16.93
N LYS A 15 -21.47 -2.14 17.33
CA LYS A 15 -22.50 -3.11 17.74
C LYS A 15 -23.60 -3.36 16.70
N LYS A 16 -23.33 -3.14 15.40
CA LYS A 16 -24.27 -3.50 14.33
C LYS A 16 -24.06 -4.95 13.91
N TRP A 17 -25.16 -5.65 13.70
CA TRP A 17 -25.18 -7.06 13.32
C TRP A 17 -25.34 -7.17 11.81
N ILE A 18 -24.31 -7.68 11.13
CA ILE A 18 -24.31 -7.92 9.69
C ILE A 18 -24.42 -9.44 9.48
N ARG A 19 -25.45 -9.87 8.75
CA ARG A 19 -25.62 -11.28 8.40
C ARG A 19 -24.60 -11.67 7.32
N LEU A 20 -23.81 -12.71 7.56
CA LEU A 20 -22.81 -13.21 6.61
C LEU A 20 -23.41 -14.26 5.67
N SER A 21 -23.59 -15.48 6.16
CA SER A 21 -24.21 -16.61 5.44
C SER A 21 -24.63 -17.70 6.45
N SER A 22 -25.43 -18.68 6.02
CA SER A 22 -25.69 -19.92 6.77
C SER A 22 -24.58 -20.96 6.61
N ASN A 23 -23.82 -20.88 5.52
CA ASN A 23 -22.69 -21.77 5.26
C ASN A 23 -21.39 -21.21 5.86
N LEU A 24 -20.61 -22.06 6.54
CA LEU A 24 -19.40 -21.67 7.27
C LEU A 24 -18.31 -21.13 6.33
N GLU A 25 -18.13 -21.74 5.16
CA GLU A 25 -17.07 -21.34 4.21
C GLU A 25 -17.36 -19.99 3.58
N GLU A 26 -18.60 -19.75 3.17
CA GLU A 26 -19.05 -18.46 2.66
C GLU A 26 -19.00 -17.38 3.73
N ALA A 27 -19.34 -17.72 4.98
CA ALA A 27 -19.25 -16.79 6.09
C ALA A 27 -17.80 -16.38 6.36
N LYS A 28 -16.85 -17.31 6.27
CA LYS A 28 -15.41 -17.00 6.38
C LYS A 28 -14.93 -16.08 5.25
N ARG A 29 -15.33 -16.31 4.00
CA ARG A 29 -14.99 -15.41 2.88
C ARG A 29 -15.52 -13.99 3.11
N LYS A 30 -16.80 -13.85 3.43
CA LYS A 30 -17.42 -12.54 3.70
C LYS A 30 -16.83 -11.86 4.93
N TRP A 31 -16.40 -12.64 5.93
CA TRP A 31 -15.72 -12.09 7.10
C TRP A 31 -14.33 -11.54 6.74
N VAL A 32 -13.57 -12.28 5.94
CA VAL A 32 -12.28 -11.80 5.40
C VAL A 32 -12.47 -10.54 4.54
N GLU A 33 -13.51 -10.46 3.70
CA GLU A 33 -13.81 -9.23 2.94
C GLU A 33 -14.16 -8.02 3.82
N LEU A 34 -14.83 -8.25 4.95
CA LEU A 34 -15.24 -7.18 5.89
C LEU A 34 -14.13 -6.76 6.85
N GLU A 35 -13.19 -7.66 7.15
CA GLU A 35 -12.07 -7.44 8.06
C GLU A 35 -10.79 -7.08 7.30
N ALA A 36 -10.67 -7.47 6.03
CA ALA A 36 -9.67 -6.92 5.13
C ALA A 36 -9.84 -5.40 5.15
N PRO A 37 -8.78 -4.63 5.48
CA PRO A 37 -8.84 -3.20 5.35
C PRO A 37 -9.26 -2.92 3.92
N CYS A 38 -10.46 -2.34 3.77
CA CYS A 38 -11.01 -1.94 2.49
C CYS A 38 -9.88 -1.21 1.77
N MET A 39 -9.30 -1.83 0.73
CA MET A 39 -8.37 -1.16 -0.17
C MET A 39 -9.21 -0.14 -0.92
N MET A 40 -9.51 0.96 -0.23
CA MET A 40 -9.92 2.16 -0.89
C MET A 40 -8.78 2.49 -1.85
N PRO A 41 -9.03 2.70 -3.14
CA PRO A 41 -8.00 3.07 -4.12
C PRO A 41 -7.27 4.39 -3.77
N SER A 42 -7.61 5.03 -2.65
CA SER A 42 -6.94 6.20 -2.06
C SER A 42 -5.96 5.90 -0.91
N GLN A 43 -5.83 4.64 -0.43
CA GLN A 43 -5.09 4.33 0.80
C GLN A 43 -3.84 3.44 0.65
N GLY A 44 -3.55 2.92 -0.55
CA GLY A 44 -2.36 2.09 -0.80
C GLY A 44 -1.13 2.90 -1.22
N MET A 45 0.07 2.30 -1.11
CA MET A 45 1.31 2.91 -1.60
C MET A 45 1.27 3.21 -3.10
N LEU A 46 0.64 2.35 -3.91
CA LEU A 46 0.45 2.61 -5.34
C LEU A 46 -0.33 3.90 -5.60
N ALA A 47 -1.41 4.15 -4.84
CA ALA A 47 -2.19 5.36 -4.95
C ALA A 47 -1.38 6.60 -4.56
N LEU A 48 -0.57 6.47 -3.51
CA LEU A 48 0.31 7.54 -3.02
C LEU A 48 1.39 7.89 -4.06
N LEU A 49 2.00 6.89 -4.68
CA LEU A 49 2.99 7.04 -5.75
C LEU A 49 2.37 7.72 -6.98
N ASN A 50 1.17 7.30 -7.40
CA ASN A 50 0.43 7.93 -8.48
C ASN A 50 0.10 9.40 -8.18
N ARG A 51 -0.38 9.69 -6.96
CA ARG A 51 -0.66 11.06 -6.52
C ARG A 51 0.60 11.92 -6.54
N TYR A 52 1.72 11.38 -6.09
CA TYR A 52 3.02 12.06 -6.15
C TYR A 52 3.45 12.38 -7.59
N SER A 53 3.23 11.47 -8.53
CA SER A 53 3.51 11.70 -9.94
C SER A 53 2.74 12.90 -10.50
N VAL A 54 1.45 13.01 -10.17
CA VAL A 54 0.58 14.08 -10.68
C VAL A 54 0.82 15.41 -9.98
N GLU A 55 0.91 15.41 -8.65
CA GLU A 55 0.96 16.67 -7.87
C GLU A 55 2.37 17.26 -7.76
N VAL A 56 3.40 16.40 -7.71
CA VAL A 56 4.77 16.84 -7.41
C VAL A 56 5.66 16.68 -8.64
N LEU A 57 5.72 15.47 -9.20
CA LEU A 57 6.65 15.17 -10.29
C LEU A 57 6.33 15.97 -11.56
N ALA A 58 5.04 16.20 -11.84
CA ALA A 58 4.57 17.05 -12.93
C ALA A 58 4.94 18.54 -12.79
N ASN A 59 5.28 19.00 -11.58
CA ASN A 59 5.69 20.38 -11.33
C ASN A 59 7.22 20.55 -11.28
N LYS A 60 7.99 19.45 -11.33
CA LYS A 60 9.46 19.50 -11.37
C LYS A 60 9.98 19.84 -12.76
N SER A 61 11.20 20.38 -12.79
CA SER A 61 11.91 20.69 -14.04
C SER A 61 12.05 19.45 -14.94
N PRO A 62 12.03 19.61 -16.28
CA PRO A 62 12.02 18.47 -17.22
C PRO A 62 13.18 17.50 -16.99
N LYS A 63 14.38 18.03 -16.74
CA LYS A 63 15.58 17.24 -16.44
C LYS A 63 15.42 16.39 -15.18
N THR A 64 14.80 16.95 -14.13
CA THR A 64 14.58 16.24 -12.86
C THR A 64 13.49 15.19 -13.02
N ARG A 65 12.43 15.51 -13.78
CA ARG A 65 11.34 14.59 -14.08
C ARG A 65 11.84 13.34 -14.80
N GLN A 66 12.57 13.51 -15.90
CA GLN A 66 13.12 12.38 -16.67
C GLN A 66 14.03 11.47 -15.84
N LEU A 67 14.71 12.02 -14.84
CA LEU A 67 15.56 11.23 -13.93
C LEU A 67 14.76 10.46 -12.86
N GLN A 68 13.62 11.02 -12.41
CA GLN A 68 12.82 10.45 -11.32
C GLN A 68 11.70 9.51 -11.80
N GLU A 69 11.13 9.74 -12.98
CA GLU A 69 10.13 8.84 -13.60
C GLU A 69 10.56 7.35 -13.62
N PRO A 70 11.77 6.97 -14.06
CA PRO A 70 12.17 5.57 -14.09
C PRO A 70 12.31 4.94 -12.69
N GLN A 71 12.43 5.76 -11.64
CA GLN A 71 12.51 5.31 -10.25
C GLN A 71 11.14 4.96 -9.66
N MET A 72 10.04 5.41 -10.28
CA MET A 72 8.68 5.10 -9.82
C MET A 72 8.35 3.62 -10.02
N LYS A 73 8.67 3.06 -11.19
CA LYS A 73 8.39 1.64 -11.52
C LYS A 73 8.94 0.64 -10.49
N PRO A 74 10.21 0.69 -10.06
CA PRO A 74 10.72 -0.25 -9.07
C PRO A 74 10.13 -0.01 -7.67
N LEU A 75 9.76 1.24 -7.32
CA LEU A 75 9.05 1.53 -6.07
C LEU A 75 7.63 0.98 -6.09
N GLU A 76 6.91 1.10 -7.21
CA GLU A 76 5.59 0.50 -7.42
C GLU A 76 5.67 -1.03 -7.33
N ALA A 77 6.65 -1.64 -7.96
CA ALA A 77 6.84 -3.09 -7.92
C ALA A 77 7.20 -3.62 -6.51
N ALA A 78 7.93 -2.85 -5.71
CA ALA A 78 8.36 -3.27 -4.38
C ALA A 78 7.35 -2.96 -3.27
N PHE A 79 6.69 -1.80 -3.35
CA PHE A 79 5.85 -1.28 -2.27
C PHE A 79 4.39 -1.10 -2.67
N GLY A 80 4.02 -1.22 -3.95
CA GLY A 80 2.69 -0.88 -4.46
C GLY A 80 1.53 -1.60 -3.77
N ASP A 81 1.74 -2.87 -3.41
CA ASP A 81 0.76 -3.71 -2.71
C ASP A 81 0.70 -3.46 -1.20
N MET A 82 1.61 -2.66 -0.65
CA MET A 82 1.67 -2.36 0.78
C MET A 82 0.82 -1.13 1.14
N ARG A 83 0.36 -1.08 2.39
CA ARG A 83 -0.20 0.15 2.94
C ARG A 83 0.92 1.07 3.43
N PRO A 84 0.78 2.41 3.34
CA PRO A 84 1.81 3.35 3.82
C PRO A 84 2.20 3.15 5.29
N ASP A 85 1.25 2.76 6.15
CA ASP A 85 1.46 2.46 7.57
C ASP A 85 2.18 1.13 7.84
N GLU A 86 2.22 0.23 6.85
CA GLU A 86 2.90 -1.07 6.93
C GLU A 86 4.35 -1.00 6.43
N VAL A 87 4.74 0.09 5.77
CA VAL A 87 6.11 0.28 5.30
C VAL A 87 7.04 0.54 6.48
N ARG A 88 7.84 -0.47 6.84
CA ARG A 88 8.80 -0.43 7.94
C ARG A 88 10.23 -0.23 7.43
N PRO A 89 11.15 0.28 8.27
CA PRO A 89 12.57 0.42 7.92
C PRO A 89 13.22 -0.88 7.42
N VAL A 90 12.78 -2.05 7.92
CA VAL A 90 13.27 -3.36 7.47
C VAL A 90 12.96 -3.62 6.00
N HIS A 91 11.77 -3.23 5.52
CA HIS A 91 11.40 -3.40 4.11
C HIS A 91 12.27 -2.51 3.20
N ILE A 92 12.61 -1.31 3.68
CA ILE A 92 13.52 -0.39 2.97
C ILE A 92 14.94 -0.96 2.93
N ALA A 93 15.43 -1.54 4.02
CA ALA A 93 16.74 -2.20 4.05
C ALA A 93 16.80 -3.38 3.07
N GLN A 94 15.80 -4.27 3.10
CA GLN A 94 15.66 -5.38 2.15
C GLN A 94 15.63 -4.90 0.70
N TYR A 95 14.94 -3.79 0.43
CA TYR A 95 14.92 -3.19 -0.90
C TYR A 95 16.31 -2.68 -1.32
N LEU A 96 17.05 -2.01 -0.45
CA LEU A 96 18.41 -1.56 -0.74
C LEU A 96 19.35 -2.74 -1.02
N ASP A 97 19.28 -3.79 -0.22
CA ASP A 97 20.06 -5.02 -0.41
C ASP A 97 19.72 -5.67 -1.76
N TYR A 98 18.43 -5.72 -2.12
CA TYR A 98 17.98 -6.19 -3.43
C TYR A 98 18.56 -5.34 -4.56
N ARG A 99 18.55 -4.01 -4.45
CA ARG A 99 19.13 -3.12 -5.48
C ARG A 99 20.64 -3.25 -5.56
N ALA A 100 21.33 -3.43 -4.44
CA ALA A 100 22.76 -3.73 -4.40
C ALA A 100 23.09 -5.06 -5.09
N SER A 101 22.26 -6.11 -4.89
CA SER A 101 22.42 -7.41 -5.56
C SER A 101 22.28 -7.34 -7.09
N LYS A 102 21.63 -6.29 -7.59
CA LYS A 102 21.45 -5.99 -9.03
C LYS A 102 22.50 -5.00 -9.56
N ASP A 103 23.60 -4.81 -8.86
CA ASP A 103 24.67 -3.86 -9.19
C ASP A 103 24.18 -2.40 -9.33
N ALA A 104 23.11 -2.05 -8.60
CA ALA A 104 22.47 -0.74 -8.65
C ALA A 104 22.35 -0.05 -7.27
N PRO A 105 23.41 -0.01 -6.44
CA PRO A 105 23.35 0.56 -5.08
C PRO A 105 23.05 2.07 -5.09
N VAL A 106 23.59 2.81 -6.06
CA VAL A 106 23.36 4.26 -6.19
C VAL A 106 21.90 4.55 -6.56
N ALA A 107 21.30 3.72 -7.43
CA ALA A 107 19.90 3.86 -7.80
C ALA A 107 18.98 3.55 -6.61
N GLY A 108 19.28 2.50 -5.84
CA GLY A 108 18.57 2.17 -4.60
C GLY A 108 18.52 3.34 -3.60
N ASN A 109 19.64 4.05 -3.42
CA ASN A 109 19.68 5.23 -2.56
C ASN A 109 18.82 6.39 -3.08
N ARG A 110 18.80 6.62 -4.40
CA ARG A 110 17.95 7.64 -5.04
C ARG A 110 16.46 7.30 -4.92
N GLU A 111 16.12 6.03 -5.10
CA GLU A 111 14.76 5.51 -4.94
C GLU A 111 14.30 5.63 -3.48
N LYS A 112 15.16 5.31 -2.50
CA LYS A 112 14.88 5.57 -1.08
C LYS A 112 14.63 7.05 -0.79
N GLN A 113 15.43 7.95 -1.37
CA GLN A 113 15.24 9.39 -1.22
C GLN A 113 13.89 9.84 -1.81
N LEU A 114 13.53 9.31 -2.98
CA LEU A 114 12.24 9.57 -3.62
C LEU A 114 11.08 9.09 -2.75
N LEU A 115 11.18 7.86 -2.23
CA LEU A 115 10.21 7.27 -1.32
C LEU A 115 10.03 8.12 -0.06
N SER A 116 11.13 8.62 0.53
CA SER A 116 11.06 9.53 1.68
C SER A 116 10.27 10.80 1.35
N HIS A 117 10.46 11.37 0.15
CA HIS A 117 9.76 12.58 -0.27
C HIS A 117 8.25 12.33 -0.51
N VAL A 118 7.91 11.13 -1.01
CA VAL A 118 6.51 10.68 -1.15
C VAL A 118 5.84 10.61 0.23
N PHE A 119 6.51 10.04 1.24
CA PHE A 119 5.99 10.01 2.61
C PHE A 119 5.85 11.41 3.22
N THR A 120 6.81 12.31 2.98
CA THR A 120 6.70 13.71 3.44
C THR A 120 5.49 14.41 2.82
N MET A 121 5.20 14.16 1.54
CA MET A 121 4.01 14.71 0.88
C MET A 121 2.72 14.11 1.46
N ALA A 122 2.72 12.83 1.81
CA ALA A 122 1.57 12.15 2.42
C ALA A 122 1.19 12.71 3.80
N MET A 123 2.17 13.20 4.55
CA MET A 123 1.99 13.76 5.89
C MET A 123 1.57 15.24 5.89
N ARG A 124 1.59 15.90 4.73
CA ARG A 124 1.26 17.32 4.56
C ARG A 124 -0.21 17.50 4.18
#